data_AF-A0A9J5W4R6-F1
#
_entry.id   AF-A0A9J5W4R6-F1
#
_cell.length_a   1.000
_cell.length_b   1.000
_cell.length_c   1.000
_cell.angle_alpha   90.00
_cell.angle_beta   90.00
_cell.angle_gamma   90.00
#
_symmetry.space_group_name_H-M   'P 1'
#
loop_
_entity.id
_entity.type
_entity.pdbx_description
1 polymer ?
#
loop_
_entity_poly.entity_id
_entity_poly.type
_entity_poly.pdbx_seq_one_letter_code
_entity_poly.pdbx_strand_id
1 'polypeptide(L)' 'MISKQEEFEEIRSRFVEEPFNCDNKPNGSCDEPTDIAYDSSQTWVINDPNFPKTPSGLDLRKNCT' A
#
# COMPACT_ATOMS: atom_id res chain seq x y z
N MET A 1 2.50 -10.08 -1.85
CA MET A 1 1.45 -9.04 -1.79
C MET A 1 0.85 -9.04 -0.41
N ILE A 2 0.57 -7.86 0.14
CA ILE A 2 -0.15 -7.70 1.42
C ILE A 2 -1.60 -8.13 1.19
N SER A 3 -2.09 -9.10 1.95
CA SER A 3 -3.42 -9.69 1.74
C SER A 3 -4.48 -9.17 2.72
N LYS A 4 -4.05 -8.51 3.80
CA LYS A 4 -4.94 -7.99 4.84
C LYS A 4 -5.03 -6.47 4.76
N GLN A 5 -6.25 -5.95 4.87
CA GLN A 5 -6.51 -4.51 4.86
C GLN A 5 -5.79 -3.80 6.03
N GLU A 6 -5.83 -4.36 7.23
CA GLU A 6 -5.17 -3.79 8.42
C GLU A 6 -3.65 -3.63 8.23
N GLU A 7 -3.01 -4.61 7.61
CA GLU A 7 -1.58 -4.58 7.32
C GLU A 7 -1.25 -3.51 6.27
N PHE A 8 -2.12 -3.36 5.26
CA PHE A 8 -1.98 -2.30 4.26
C PHE A 8 -2.17 -0.90 4.85
N GLU A 9 -3.19 -0.72 5.70
CA GLU A 9 -3.43 0.55 6.41
C GLU A 9 -2.28 0.90 7.35
N GLU A 10 -1.69 -0.09 8.03
CA GLU A 10 -0.53 0.10 8.89
C GLU A 10 0.67 0.66 8.12
N ILE A 11 1.02 0.02 7.00
CA ILE A 11 2.14 0.46 6.15
C ILE A 11 1.90 1.89 5.64
N ARG A 12 0.68 2.21 5.22
CA ARG A 12 0.34 3.55 4.72
C ARG A 12 0.36 4.62 5.82
N SER A 13 -0.04 4.27 7.04
CA SER A 13 -0.08 5.21 8.16
C SER A 13 1.29 5.66 8.62
N ARG A 14 2.33 4.83 8.40
CA ARG A 14 3.72 5.10 8.81
C ARG A 14 4.65 5.44 7.65
N PHE A 15 4.14 5.62 6.43
CA PHE A 15 4.96 5.73 5.23
C PHE A 15 6.03 6.85 5.27
N VAL A 16 5.76 7.97 5.94
CA VAL A 16 6.76 9.06 6.07
C VAL A 16 7.87 8.70 7.06
N GLU A 17 7.52 8.01 8.15
CA GLU A 17 8.44 7.62 9.21
C GLU A 17 9.26 6.39 8.80
N GLU A 18 8.60 5.43 8.15
CA GLU A 18 9.14 4.17 7.67
C GLU A 18 8.86 4.01 6.16
N PRO A 19 9.64 4.69 5.29
CA PRO A 19 9.53 4.49 3.85
C PRO A 19 9.72 3.03 3.48
N PHE A 20 8.91 2.53 2.55
CA PHE A 20 9.07 1.17 2.06
C PHE A 20 10.41 1.01 1.32
N ASN A 21 11.21 0.03 1.74
CA ASN A 21 12.42 -0.41 1.07
C ASN A 21 12.31 -1.92 0.80
N CYS A 22 12.71 -2.40 -0.38
CA CYS A 22 12.59 -3.83 -0.71
C CYS A 22 13.43 -4.72 0.22
N ASP A 23 14.52 -4.20 0.81
CA ASP A 23 15.35 -4.89 1.80
C ASP A 23 14.58 -5.23 3.09
N ASN A 24 13.52 -4.49 3.39
CA ASN A 24 12.65 -4.77 4.55
C ASN A 24 11.83 -6.05 4.36
N LYS A 25 11.75 -6.58 3.13
CA LYS A 25 11.05 -7.84 2.83
C LYS A 25 12.06 -8.99 2.93
N PRO A 26 11.81 -10.00 3.78
CA PRO A 26 12.61 -11.23 3.77
C PRO A 26 12.59 -11.84 2.37
N ASN A 27 13.78 -12.12 1.82
CA ASN A 27 13.95 -12.62 0.45
C ASN A 27 13.43 -11.66 -0.65
N GLY A 28 13.30 -10.37 -0.36
CA GLY A 28 13.04 -9.33 -1.35
C GLY A 28 14.33 -8.96 -2.10
N SER A 29 14.18 -8.52 -3.33
CA SER A 29 15.24 -7.86 -4.11
C SER A 29 14.62 -6.66 -4.84
N CYS A 30 15.32 -5.53 -4.85
CA CYS A 30 14.93 -4.38 -5.67
C CYS A 30 15.31 -4.55 -7.15
N ASP A 31 16.06 -5.59 -7.50
CA ASP A 31 16.47 -5.90 -8.88
C ASP A 31 15.42 -6.75 -9.63
N GLU A 32 14.36 -7.19 -8.94
CA GLU A 32 13.28 -7.92 -9.59
C GLU A 32 12.56 -7.03 -10.62
N PRO A 33 12.25 -7.56 -11.81
CA PRO A 33 11.48 -6.82 -12.79
C PRO A 33 10.11 -6.49 -12.21
N THR A 34 9.68 -5.24 -12.40
CA THR A 34 8.36 -4.79 -11.95
C THR A 34 7.26 -5.49 -12.75
N ASP A 35 6.21 -5.96 -12.07
CA ASP A 35 5.06 -6.66 -12.69
C ASP A 35 4.27 -5.75 -13.66
N ILE A 36 4.30 -4.43 -13.45
CA ILE A 36 3.54 -3.44 -14.22
C ILE A 36 4.44 -2.27 -14.63
N ALA A 37 4.72 -2.14 -15.93
CA ALA A 37 5.49 -1.01 -16.43
C ALA A 37 4.77 0.32 -16.19
N TYR A 38 5.52 1.34 -15.80
CA TYR A 38 4.99 2.70 -15.69
C TYR A 38 4.71 3.27 -17.08
N ASP A 39 3.44 3.28 -17.49
CA ASP A 39 2.97 3.85 -18.73
C ASP A 39 1.67 4.65 -18.54
N SER A 40 1.19 5.28 -19.62
CA SER A 40 -0.04 6.07 -19.62
C SER A 40 -1.29 5.25 -19.92
N SER A 41 -1.20 3.92 -19.97
CA SER A 41 -2.36 3.05 -20.24
C SER A 41 -3.26 2.89 -19.01
N GLN A 42 -2.71 3.17 -17.83
CA GLN A 42 -3.36 3.02 -16.53
C GLN A 42 -3.48 4.35 -15.79
N THR A 43 -4.54 4.46 -14.98
CA THR A 43 -4.66 5.56 -14.01
C THR A 43 -3.94 5.17 -12.74
N TRP A 44 -2.90 5.93 -12.39
CA TRP A 44 -2.12 5.72 -11.18
C TRP A 44 -2.72 6.51 -10.03
N VAL A 45 -2.95 5.84 -8.90
CA VAL A 45 -3.40 6.51 -7.67
C VAL A 45 -2.17 6.77 -6.80
N ILE A 46 -1.93 8.04 -6.50
CA ILE A 46 -0.90 8.44 -5.54
C ILE A 46 -1.53 8.38 -4.15
N ASN A 47 -0.89 7.66 -3.23
CA ASN A 47 -1.29 7.67 -1.84
C ASN A 47 -0.65 8.87 -1.15
N ASP A 48 -1.48 9.73 -0.54
CA ASP A 48 -0.97 10.74 0.35
C ASP A 48 -0.31 10.08 1.59
N PRO A 49 0.87 10.57 2.01
CA PRO A 49 1.55 10.07 3.21
C PRO A 49 0.73 10.27 4.49
N ASN A 50 0.97 9.42 5.49
CA ASN A 50 0.38 9.50 6.84
C ASN A 50 -1.16 9.45 6.85
N PHE A 51 -1.73 8.65 5.95
CA PHE A 51 -3.17 8.45 5.94
C PHE A 51 -3.60 7.79 7.27
N PRO A 52 -4.53 8.38 8.03
CA PRO A 52 -4.96 7.80 9.29
C PRO A 52 -5.60 6.42 9.03
N LYS A 53 -5.34 5.47 9.93
CA LYS A 53 -6.01 4.17 9.90
C LYS A 53 -7.51 4.36 10.02
N THR A 54 -8.25 3.45 9.41
CA THR A 54 -9.69 3.37 9.61
C THR A 54 -9.95 3.09 11.09
N PRO A 55 -10.81 3.88 11.77
CA PRO A 55 -11.19 3.55 13.15
C PRO A 55 -11.81 2.17 13.25
N SER A 56 -11.43 1.43 14.30
CA SER A 56 -11.96 0.08 14.55
C SER A 56 -13.49 0.07 14.61
N GLY A 57 -14.11 -0.90 13.95
CA GLY A 57 -15.58 -1.05 13.92
C GLY A 57 -16.28 -0.28 12.79
N LEU A 58 -15.55 0.46 11.95
CA LEU A 58 -16.07 1.03 10.71
C LEU A 58 -15.72 0.12 9.52
N ASP A 59 -16.73 -0.52 8.93
CA ASP A 59 -16.55 -1.26 7.69
C ASP A 59 -16.58 -0.28 6.49
N LEU A 60 -15.43 -0.12 5.84
CA LEU A 60 -15.30 0.65 4.60
C LEU A 60 -15.80 -0.11 3.38
N ARG A 61 -16.04 -1.43 3.48
CA ARG A 61 -16.78 -2.20 2.47
C ARG A 61 -18.29 -1.99 2.66
N LYS A 62 -18.71 -0.73 2.63
CA LYS A 62 -20.11 -0.48 2.31
C LYS A 62 -20.25 -0.87 0.85
N ASN A 63 -21.09 -1.87 0.57
CA ASN A 63 -21.51 -2.16 -0.80
C ASN A 63 -22.04 -0.84 -1.38
N CYS A 64 -21.27 -0.21 -2.28
CA CYS A 64 -21.75 0.92 -3.06
C CYS A 64 -22.93 0.39 -3.87
N THR A 65 -24.14 0.67 -3.39
CA THR A 65 -25.42 0.32 -4.01
C THR A 65 -25.94 1.55 -4.73
#